data_AF-A0A964V223-F1
#
_entry.id   AF-A0A964V223-F1
#
_cell.length_a   1.000
_cell.length_b   1.000
_cell.length_c   1.000
_cell.angle_alpha   90.00
_cell.angle_beta   90.00
_cell.angle_gamma   90.00
#
_symmetry.space_group_name_H-M   'P 1'
#
loop_
_entity.id
_entity.type
_entity.pdbx_description
1 polymer ?
#
loop_
_entity_poly.entity_id
_entity_poly.type
_entity_poly.pdbx_seq_one_letter_code
_entity_poly.pdbx_strand_id
1 'polypeptide(L)'
;MSAVRQLDYVERYFLPRAGKLRTLEDVYMAILWPAAIGKPLDHVLFAKNDPLRPKRYIQNAGLDFNRDGLITKAEAADKVRRKLDKGLSPAFLG
;
A
#
# COMPACT_ATOMS: atom_id res chain seq x y z
N MET A 1 19.44 19.21 -1.77
CA MET A 1 17.97 19.24 -1.99
C MET A 1 17.31 19.51 -0.64
N SER A 2 16.43 20.50 -0.53
CA SER A 2 15.67 20.75 0.71
C SER A 2 14.45 19.84 0.80
N ALA A 3 13.85 19.70 1.99
CA ALA A 3 12.62 18.94 2.18
C ALA A 3 11.49 19.45 1.27
N VAL A 4 11.34 20.78 1.14
CA VAL A 4 10.32 21.38 0.27
C VAL A 4 10.59 21.09 -1.21
N ARG A 5 11.83 21.23 -1.69
CA ARG A 5 12.18 20.90 -3.08
C ARG A 5 12.02 19.42 -3.43
N GLN A 6 12.04 18.54 -2.42
CA GLN A 6 11.78 17.11 -2.64
C GLN A 6 10.30 16.85 -2.97
N LEU A 7 9.38 17.70 -2.49
CA LEU A 7 7.95 17.56 -2.77
C LEU A 7 7.61 17.75 -4.25
N ASP A 8 8.40 18.52 -5.00
CA ASP A 8 8.24 18.65 -6.46
C ASP A 8 8.36 17.29 -7.18
N TYR A 9 9.23 16.40 -6.67
CA TYR A 9 9.36 15.04 -7.22
C TYR A 9 8.20 14.14 -6.79
N VAL A 10 7.70 14.32 -5.57
CA VAL A 10 6.51 13.60 -5.07
C VAL A 10 5.30 13.97 -5.92
N GLU A 11 5.08 15.25 -6.16
CA GLU A 11 4.00 15.74 -7.02
C GLU A 11 4.11 15.11 -8.42
N ARG A 12 5.28 15.22 -9.08
CA ARG A 12 5.51 14.63 -10.40
C ARG A 12 5.26 13.13 -10.45
N TYR A 13 5.61 12.40 -9.39
CA TYR A 13 5.37 10.97 -9.28
C TYR A 13 3.88 10.62 -9.24
N PHE A 14 3.09 11.41 -8.51
CA PHE A 14 1.65 11.17 -8.34
C PHE A 14 0.77 11.79 -9.44
N LEU A 15 1.29 12.78 -10.19
CA LEU A 15 0.55 13.52 -11.21
C LEU A 15 -0.20 12.63 -12.24
N PRO A 16 0.37 11.54 -12.80
CA PRO A 16 -0.34 10.67 -13.74
C PRO A 16 -1.56 9.94 -13.14
N ARG A 17 -1.65 9.90 -11.81
CA ARG A 17 -2.70 9.24 -11.03
C ARG A 17 -3.64 10.23 -10.35
N ALA A 18 -3.55 11.52 -10.66
CA ALA A 18 -4.45 12.55 -10.13
C ALA A 18 -5.93 12.15 -10.33
N GLY A 19 -6.74 12.32 -9.28
CA GLY A 19 -8.16 11.94 -9.27
C GLY A 19 -8.46 10.43 -9.22
N LYS A 20 -7.44 9.55 -9.23
CA LYS A 20 -7.62 8.09 -9.22
C LYS A 20 -7.36 7.44 -7.86
N LEU A 21 -6.65 8.10 -6.96
CA LEU A 21 -6.30 7.58 -5.63
C LEU A 21 -7.39 7.98 -4.64
N ARG A 22 -8.29 7.05 -4.33
CA ARG A 22 -9.49 7.34 -3.52
C ARG A 22 -9.36 6.94 -2.06
N THR A 23 -8.39 6.07 -1.74
CA THR A 23 -8.13 5.62 -0.38
C THR A 23 -6.65 5.70 -0.03
N LEU A 24 -6.32 5.62 1.27
CA LEU A 24 -4.93 5.51 1.74
C LEU A 24 -4.23 4.29 1.12
N GLU A 25 -4.96 3.19 0.97
CA GLU A 25 -4.47 1.97 0.33
C GLU A 25 -4.17 2.20 -1.15
N ASP A 26 -4.97 3.01 -1.88
CA ASP A 26 -4.64 3.36 -3.27
C ASP A 26 -3.34 4.16 -3.36
N VAL A 27 -3.12 5.11 -2.44
CA VAL A 27 -1.86 5.87 -2.36
C VAL A 27 -0.70 4.91 -2.11
N TYR A 28 -0.85 3.96 -1.19
CA TYR A 28 0.20 2.97 -0.93
C TYR A 28 0.41 2.01 -2.12
N MET A 29 -0.65 1.60 -2.80
CA MET A 29 -0.57 0.78 -4.01
C MET A 29 0.12 1.51 -5.16
N ALA A 30 0.05 2.84 -5.25
CA ALA A 30 0.84 3.58 -6.22
C ALA A 30 2.35 3.32 -6.08
N ILE A 31 2.82 3.04 -4.86
CA ILE A 31 4.23 2.77 -4.54
C ILE A 31 4.56 1.28 -4.64
N LEU A 32 3.76 0.42 -3.98
CA LEU A 32 4.06 -1.00 -3.87
C LEU A 32 3.62 -1.80 -5.12
N TRP A 33 2.39 -1.59 -5.59
CA TRP A 33 1.79 -2.41 -6.65
C TRP A 33 0.71 -1.66 -7.44
N PRO A 34 1.10 -0.81 -8.43
CA PRO A 34 0.16 0.09 -9.09
C PRO A 34 -1.03 -0.58 -9.78
N ALA A 35 -0.91 -1.85 -10.16
CA ALA A 35 -1.99 -2.63 -10.76
C ALA A 35 -3.18 -2.86 -9.80
N ALA A 36 -2.99 -2.66 -8.49
CA ALA A 36 -4.04 -2.82 -7.47
C ALA A 36 -4.72 -1.50 -7.05
N ILE A 37 -4.38 -0.37 -7.70
CA ILE A 37 -5.10 0.89 -7.49
C ILE A 37 -6.57 0.72 -7.90
N GLY A 38 -7.49 1.16 -7.06
CA GLY A 38 -8.94 1.05 -7.28
C GLY A 38 -9.51 -0.36 -7.14
N LYS A 39 -8.67 -1.39 -6.89
CA LYS A 39 -9.13 -2.74 -6.54
C LYS A 39 -9.67 -2.79 -5.11
N PRO A 40 -10.61 -3.70 -4.81
CA PRO A 40 -11.13 -3.87 -3.45
C PRO A 40 -10.04 -4.38 -2.48
N LEU A 41 -10.30 -4.25 -1.18
CA LEU A 41 -9.32 -4.56 -0.12
C LEU A 41 -8.96 -6.06 -0.05
N ASP A 42 -9.87 -6.94 -0.41
CA ASP A 42 -9.70 -8.39 -0.49
C ASP A 42 -8.96 -8.84 -1.77
N HIS A 43 -8.60 -7.91 -2.66
CA HIS A 43 -7.83 -8.24 -3.85
C HIS A 43 -6.46 -8.83 -3.47
N VAL A 44 -6.22 -10.07 -3.90
CA VAL A 44 -4.96 -10.77 -3.68
C VAL A 44 -3.86 -10.16 -4.56
N LEU A 45 -2.80 -9.68 -3.94
CA LEU A 45 -1.61 -9.15 -4.60
C LEU A 45 -0.62 -10.27 -4.92
N PHE A 46 -0.34 -11.11 -3.92
CA PHE A 46 0.66 -12.18 -4.00
C PHE A 46 0.09 -13.45 -3.37
N ALA A 47 0.18 -14.57 -4.07
CA ALA A 47 -0.26 -15.86 -3.59
C ALA A 47 0.93 -16.81 -3.45
N LYS A 48 0.98 -17.56 -2.36
CA LYS A 48 2.05 -18.53 -2.06
C LYS A 48 2.17 -19.63 -3.13
N ASN A 49 1.03 -19.98 -3.73
CA ASN A 49 0.93 -21.03 -4.75
C ASN A 49 1.00 -20.49 -6.19
N ASP A 50 1.36 -19.23 -6.43
CA ASP A 50 1.58 -18.71 -7.80
C ASP A 50 2.78 -19.44 -8.44
N PRO A 51 2.56 -20.33 -9.43
CA PRO A 51 3.63 -21.14 -10.00
C PRO A 51 4.53 -20.33 -10.93
N LEU A 52 4.05 -19.19 -11.44
CA LEU A 52 4.78 -18.35 -12.37
C LEU A 52 5.64 -17.32 -11.64
N ARG A 53 5.18 -16.84 -10.47
CA ARG A 53 5.85 -15.77 -9.70
C ARG A 53 5.96 -16.07 -8.20
N PRO A 54 6.52 -17.22 -7.77
CA PRO A 54 6.58 -17.61 -6.36
C PRO A 54 7.36 -16.62 -5.48
N LYS A 55 8.36 -15.92 -6.06
CA LYS A 55 9.18 -14.94 -5.34
C LYS A 55 8.36 -13.76 -4.77
N ARG A 56 7.24 -13.40 -5.40
CA ARG A 56 6.42 -12.26 -4.96
C ARG A 56 5.88 -12.47 -3.55
N TYR A 57 5.31 -13.65 -3.29
CA TYR A 57 4.84 -13.99 -1.96
C TYR A 57 6.02 -14.17 -0.99
N ILE A 58 7.07 -14.91 -1.38
CA ILE A 58 8.23 -15.18 -0.51
C ILE A 58 8.85 -13.89 0.03
N GLN A 59 9.05 -12.88 -0.82
CA GLN A 59 9.64 -11.60 -0.43
C GLN A 59 8.72 -10.74 0.46
N ASN A 60 7.42 -11.00 0.44
CA ASN A 60 6.41 -10.22 1.15
C ASN A 60 5.69 -11.03 2.23
N ALA A 61 6.16 -12.24 2.55
CA ALA A 61 5.48 -13.18 3.44
C ALA A 61 5.17 -12.59 4.83
N GLY A 62 5.95 -11.62 5.28
CA GLY A 62 5.68 -10.90 6.53
C GLY A 62 4.45 -9.97 6.51
N LEU A 63 3.76 -9.84 5.37
CA LEU A 63 2.49 -9.14 5.23
C LEU A 63 1.28 -10.08 5.39
N ASP A 64 1.46 -11.40 5.23
CA ASP A 64 0.40 -12.40 5.41
C ASP A 64 0.21 -12.65 6.92
N PHE A 65 -0.68 -11.87 7.54
CA PHE A 65 -0.84 -11.89 9.00
C PHE A 65 -1.72 -13.05 9.45
N ASN A 66 -2.69 -13.44 8.63
CA ASN A 66 -3.63 -14.52 8.93
C ASN A 66 -3.05 -15.91 8.55
N ARG A 67 -1.95 -15.94 7.79
CA ARG A 67 -1.20 -17.13 7.34
C ARG A 67 -2.01 -18.04 6.42
N ASP A 68 -2.93 -17.48 5.65
CA ASP A 68 -3.75 -18.24 4.69
C ASP A 68 -3.03 -18.51 3.36
N GLY A 69 -1.83 -17.94 3.16
CA GLY A 69 -1.05 -18.08 1.94
C GLY A 69 -1.40 -17.07 0.85
N LEU A 70 -2.23 -16.08 1.15
CA LEU A 70 -2.60 -14.97 0.30
C LEU A 70 -2.19 -13.66 0.98
N ILE A 71 -1.61 -12.74 0.22
CA ILE A 71 -1.36 -11.38 0.68
C ILE A 71 -2.34 -10.47 -0.06
N THR A 72 -3.31 -9.95 0.68
CA THR A 72 -4.34 -9.04 0.17
C THR A 72 -3.89 -7.59 0.15
N LYS A 73 -4.63 -6.73 -0.57
CA LYS A 73 -4.44 -5.28 -0.55
C LYS A 73 -4.61 -4.72 0.87
N ALA A 74 -5.55 -5.25 1.65
CA ALA A 74 -5.76 -4.87 3.05
C ALA A 74 -4.50 -5.11 3.89
N GLU A 75 -3.96 -6.33 3.83
CA GLU A 75 -2.77 -6.73 4.58
C GLU A 75 -1.53 -5.94 4.17
N ALA A 76 -1.35 -5.73 2.87
CA ALA A 76 -0.23 -4.96 2.36
C ALA A 76 -0.22 -3.52 2.90
N ALA A 77 -1.40 -2.91 3.06
CA ALA A 77 -1.54 -1.52 3.50
C ALA A 77 -1.79 -1.36 5.02
N ASP A 78 -2.00 -2.45 5.76
CA ASP A 78 -2.38 -2.45 7.18
C ASP A 78 -1.45 -1.59 8.03
N LYS A 79 -0.13 -1.70 7.85
CA LYS A 79 0.85 -0.91 8.61
C LYS A 79 0.66 0.60 8.41
N VAL A 80 0.33 1.04 7.21
CA VAL A 80 0.11 2.46 6.90
C VAL A 80 -1.24 2.91 7.46
N ARG A 81 -2.28 2.08 7.33
CA ARG A 81 -3.59 2.31 7.95
C ARG A 81 -3.48 2.52 9.46
N ARG A 82 -2.76 1.65 10.17
CA ARG A 82 -2.52 1.79 11.62
C ARG A 82 -1.80 3.08 12.00
N LYS A 83 -0.96 3.63 11.12
CA LYS A 83 -0.30 4.94 11.37
C LYS A 83 -1.30 6.08 11.28
N LEU A 84 -2.22 6.05 10.30
CA LEU A 84 -3.32 6.99 10.24
C LEU A 84 -4.18 6.90 11.50
N ASP A 85 -4.60 5.69 11.87
CA ASP A 85 -5.46 5.48 13.05
C ASP A 85 -4.78 5.98 14.34
N LYS A 86 -3.47 5.73 14.50
CA LYS A 86 -2.68 6.27 15.61
C LYS A 86 -2.68 7.81 15.61
N GLY A 87 -2.46 8.43 14.46
CA GLY A 87 -2.44 9.88 14.32
C GLY A 87 -3.80 10.53 14.60
N LEU A 88 -4.89 9.81 14.34
CA LEU A 88 -6.26 10.23 14.65
C LEU A 88 -6.68 9.97 16.10
N SER A 89 -5.80 9.41 16.95
CA SER A 89 -6.12 9.24 18.37
C SER A 89 -5.99 10.57 19.14
N PRO A 90 -6.71 10.75 20.27
CA PRO A 90 -6.69 11.99 21.04
C PRO A 90 -5.30 12.47 21.47
N ALA A 91 -4.36 11.55 21.64
CA ALA A 91 -2.99 11.88 22.03
C ALA A 91 -2.18 12.60 20.93
N PHE A 92 -2.62 12.52 19.68
CA PHE A 92 -1.94 13.08 18.51
C PHE A 92 -2.85 13.98 17.67
N LEU A 93 -4.11 14.15 18.06
CA LEU A 93 -5.01 15.13 17.45
C LEU A 93 -4.55 16.54 17.85
N GLY A 94 -4.27 17.38 16.86
CA GLY A 94 -3.87 18.78 17.05
C GLY A 94 -5.01 19.65 17.55
#